data_AF-A0A846CG31-F1
#
_entry.id   AF-A0A846CG31-F1
#
_cell.length_a   1.000
_cell.length_b   1.000
_cell.length_c   1.000
_cell.angle_alpha   90.00
_cell.angle_beta   90.00
_cell.angle_gamma   90.00
#
_symmetry.space_group_name_H-M   'P 1'
#
loop_
_entity.id
_entity.type
_entity.pdbx_description
1 polymer ?
#
loop_
_entity_poly.entity_id
_entity_poly.type
_entity_poly.pdbx_seq_one_letter_code
_entity_poly.pdbx_strand_id
1 'polypeptide(L)'
;MKPFSIVIPDQKDITQDQEFFILEENGITKEIKIHDYDKIFSVPGLYEELLMNKLQCNSPRVMKNVVEFISKNYFIPITEMSVLEIGAGNGLVGEKLRQLDFSHYSRTRYFSNCL
;
A
#
# COMPACT_ATOMS: atom_id res chain seq x y z
N MET A 1 6.09 -20.08 11.67
CA MET A 1 6.12 -18.82 12.45
C MET A 1 6.93 -17.82 11.65
N LYS A 2 6.50 -16.57 11.49
CA LYS A 2 7.35 -15.56 10.83
C LYS A 2 8.59 -15.35 11.71
N PRO A 3 9.79 -15.13 11.13
CA PRO A 3 11.02 -14.98 11.91
C PRO A 3 11.06 -13.67 12.73
N PHE A 4 10.07 -12.79 12.52
CA PHE A 4 9.95 -11.51 13.19
C PHE A 4 8.51 -11.20 13.65
N SER A 5 8.42 -10.26 14.58
CA SER A 5 7.19 -9.66 15.11
C SER A 5 7.21 -8.13 14.86
N ILE A 6 6.04 -7.52 14.70
CA ILE A 6 5.88 -6.08 14.49
C ILE A 6 4.92 -5.50 15.54
N VAL A 7 5.38 -4.45 16.22
CA VAL A 7 4.58 -3.62 17.13
C VAL A 7 4.54 -2.19 16.59
N ILE A 8 3.32 -1.63 16.49
CA ILE A 8 3.11 -0.23 16.12
C ILE A 8 2.70 0.52 17.40
N PRO A 9 3.56 1.39 17.95
CA PRO A 9 3.21 2.16 19.13
C PRO A 9 2.22 3.28 18.79
N ASP A 10 1.41 3.69 19.78
CA ASP A 10 0.57 4.89 19.69
C ASP A 10 1.49 6.12 19.63
N GLN A 11 1.44 6.84 18.51
CA GLN A 11 2.31 7.97 18.21
C GLN A 11 1.42 9.19 17.93
N LYS A 12 1.58 10.25 18.74
CA LYS A 12 0.83 11.51 18.60
C LYS A 12 1.79 12.62 18.16
N ASP A 13 1.27 13.54 17.36
CA ASP A 13 1.98 14.77 16.93
C ASP A 13 3.30 14.52 16.17
N ILE A 14 3.41 13.38 15.51
CA ILE A 14 4.55 13.06 14.64
C ILE A 14 4.22 13.38 13.18
N THR A 15 5.23 13.84 12.45
CA THR A 15 5.12 14.05 11.00
C THR A 15 5.27 12.71 10.27
N GLN A 16 4.72 12.63 9.07
CA GLN A 16 4.69 11.39 8.28
C GLN A 16 6.09 10.76 8.11
N ASP A 17 7.14 11.57 7.95
CA ASP A 17 8.54 11.13 7.81
C ASP A 17 9.20 10.61 9.11
N GLN A 18 8.53 10.75 10.25
CA GLN A 18 9.04 10.34 11.57
C GLN A 18 8.28 9.15 12.16
N GLU A 19 7.22 8.66 11.50
CA GLU A 19 6.50 7.46 11.92
C GLU A 19 7.43 6.24 11.95
N PHE A 20 7.30 5.42 12.99
CA PHE A 20 8.12 4.23 13.16
C PHE A 20 7.32 3.02 13.63
N PHE A 21 7.93 1.85 13.49
CA PHE A 21 7.47 0.60 14.08
C PHE A 21 8.64 -0.10 14.78
N ILE A 22 8.29 -1.02 15.67
CA ILE A 22 9.24 -1.84 16.39
C ILE A 22 9.27 -3.23 15.74
N LEU A 23 10.45 -3.63 15.25
CA LEU A 23 10.73 -4.96 14.72
C LEU A 23 11.39 -5.80 15.81
N GLU A 24 10.82 -6.96 16.12
CA GLU A 24 11.41 -7.95 17.01
C GLU A 24 11.86 -9.16 16.20
N GLU A 25 13.16 -9.46 16.20
CA GLU A 25 13.74 -10.60 15.49
C GLU A 25 14.82 -11.25 16.34
N ASN A 26 14.75 -12.57 16.54
CA ASN A 26 15.73 -13.33 17.32
C ASN A 26 16.00 -12.77 18.74
N GLY A 27 14.97 -12.20 19.38
CA GLY A 27 15.10 -11.58 20.71
C GLY A 27 15.73 -10.18 20.72
N ILE A 28 16.00 -9.61 19.54
CA ILE A 28 16.50 -8.24 19.38
C ILE A 28 15.35 -7.36 18.90
N THR A 29 15.20 -6.22 19.57
CA THR A 29 14.20 -5.20 19.24
C THR A 29 14.88 -4.03 18.54
N LYS A 30 14.34 -3.59 17.40
CA LYS A 30 14.84 -2.45 16.61
C LYS A 30 13.71 -1.49 16.27
N GLU A 31 13.99 -0.20 16.37
CA GLU A 31 13.11 0.84 15.83
C GLU A 31 13.45 1.09 14.36
N ILE A 32 12.44 1.06 13.49
CA ILE A 32 12.59 1.31 12.06
C ILE A 32 11.51 2.32 11.65
N LYS A 33 11.92 3.40 10.96
CA LYS A 33 10.96 4.36 10.41
C LYS A 33 10.15 3.71 9.29
N ILE A 34 8.86 4.03 9.18
CA ILE A 34 7.97 3.50 8.13
C ILE A 34 8.45 3.89 6.73
N HIS A 35 9.12 5.04 6.61
CA HIS A 35 9.69 5.53 5.36
C HIS A 35 11.14 5.08 5.09
N ASP A 36 11.75 4.31 6.00
CA ASP A 36 13.08 3.72 5.80
C ASP A 36 12.97 2.44 4.95
N TYR A 37 12.67 2.63 3.67
CA TYR A 37 12.45 1.55 2.73
C TYR A 37 13.68 0.64 2.58
N ASP A 38 14.88 1.19 2.68
CA ASP A 38 16.12 0.41 2.60
C ASP A 38 16.18 -0.65 3.70
N LYS A 39 15.89 -0.25 4.96
CA LYS A 39 15.82 -1.20 6.06
C LYS A 39 14.65 -2.17 5.91
N ILE A 40 13.48 -1.69 5.48
CA ILE A 40 12.29 -2.54 5.34
C ILE A 40 12.52 -3.62 4.28
N PHE A 41 13.06 -3.26 3.11
CA PHE A 41 13.33 -4.20 2.02
C PHE A 41 14.52 -5.13 2.31
N SER A 42 15.41 -4.77 3.24
CA SER A 42 16.49 -5.65 3.70
C SER A 42 15.99 -6.90 4.44
N VAL A 43 14.76 -6.87 4.97
CA VAL A 43 14.13 -7.99 5.69
C VAL A 43 13.05 -8.61 4.80
N PRO A 44 13.25 -9.84 4.27
CA PRO A 44 12.29 -10.48 3.37
C PRO A 44 10.89 -10.61 3.99
N GLY A 45 9.88 -10.12 3.28
CA GLY A 45 8.47 -10.19 3.68
C GLY A 45 8.04 -9.16 4.74
N LEU A 46 8.95 -8.30 5.22
CA LEU A 46 8.63 -7.28 6.22
C LEU A 46 7.74 -6.17 5.65
N TYR A 47 8.00 -5.75 4.40
CA TYR A 47 7.20 -4.73 3.70
C TYR A 47 5.72 -5.13 3.62
N GLU A 48 5.45 -6.35 3.15
CA GLU A 48 4.10 -6.87 3.00
C GLU A 48 3.40 -7.04 4.35
N GLU A 49 4.10 -7.57 5.36
CA GLU A 49 3.54 -7.72 6.71
C GLU A 49 3.19 -6.35 7.32
N LEU A 50 4.10 -5.38 7.24
CA LEU A 50 3.90 -4.06 7.80
C LEU A 50 2.72 -3.34 7.12
N LEU A 51 2.73 -3.24 5.79
CA LEU A 51 1.74 -2.42 5.07
C LEU A 51 0.40 -3.11 4.87
N MET A 52 0.39 -4.41 4.59
CA MET A 52 -0.86 -5.10 4.27
C MET A 52 -1.55 -5.61 5.54
N ASN A 53 -0.81 -6.08 6.54
CA ASN A 53 -1.40 -6.72 7.71
C ASN A 53 -1.46 -5.78 8.93
N LYS A 54 -0.38 -5.05 9.22
CA LYS A 54 -0.33 -4.22 10.44
C LYS A 54 -0.95 -2.84 10.25
N LEU A 55 -0.55 -2.12 9.20
CA LEU A 55 -1.10 -0.80 8.86
C LEU A 55 -2.44 -0.89 8.11
N GLN A 56 -2.81 -2.09 7.63
CA GLN A 56 -4.08 -2.38 6.96
C GLN A 56 -4.39 -1.38 5.84
N CYS A 57 -3.49 -1.27 4.86
CA CYS A 57 -3.71 -0.41 3.70
C CYS A 57 -5.06 -0.73 3.03
N ASN A 58 -6.03 0.18 3.20
CA ASN A 58 -7.39 0.02 2.69
C ASN A 58 -7.57 0.62 1.29
N SER A 59 -6.56 1.32 0.77
CA SER A 59 -6.63 2.04 -0.51
C SER A 59 -7.10 1.17 -1.67
N PRO A 60 -6.64 -0.08 -1.86
CA PRO A 60 -7.15 -0.92 -2.96
C PRO A 60 -8.66 -1.19 -2.86
N ARG A 61 -9.16 -1.47 -1.65
CA ARG A 61 -10.59 -1.70 -1.40
C ARG A 61 -11.40 -0.42 -1.60
N VAL A 62 -10.93 0.68 -1.04
CA VAL A 62 -11.62 1.99 -1.13
C VAL A 62 -11.71 2.44 -2.58
N MET A 63 -10.63 2.32 -3.36
CA MET A 63 -10.64 2.72 -4.77
C MET A 63 -11.60 1.88 -5.60
N LYS A 64 -11.66 0.56 -5.38
CA LYS A 64 -12.67 -0.29 -6.02
C LYS A 64 -14.09 0.18 -5.69
N ASN A 65 -14.38 0.46 -4.42
CA ASN A 65 -15.69 0.92 -3.98
C ASN A 65 -16.07 2.28 -4.60
N VAL A 66 -15.11 3.19 -4.77
CA VAL A 66 -15.33 4.50 -5.41
C VAL A 66 -15.75 4.32 -6.87
N VAL A 67 -15.08 3.44 -7.62
CA VAL A 67 -15.46 3.15 -9.01
C VAL A 67 -16.86 2.57 -9.10
N GLU A 68 -17.17 1.56 -8.28
CA GLU A 68 -18.50 0.95 -8.24
C GLU A 68 -19.58 1.96 -7.86
N PHE A 69 -19.27 2.86 -6.92
CA PHE A 69 -20.14 3.98 -6.55
C PHE A 69 -20.41 4.91 -7.74
N ILE A 70 -19.37 5.32 -8.47
CA ILE A 70 -19.52 6.20 -9.64
C ILE A 70 -20.36 5.51 -10.72
N SER A 71 -20.04 4.26 -11.04
CA SER A 71 -20.79 3.49 -12.04
C SER A 71 -22.28 3.42 -11.71
N LYS A 72 -22.61 3.14 -10.44
CA LYS A 72 -23.99 3.02 -9.99
C LYS A 72 -24.73 4.36 -9.96
N ASN A 73 -24.13 5.42 -9.42
CA ASN A 73 -24.84 6.68 -9.21
C ASN A 73 -24.96 7.53 -10.48
N TYR A 74 -24.03 7.38 -11.42
CA TYR A 74 -24.05 8.11 -12.69
C TYR A 74 -24.51 7.25 -13.87
N PHE A 75 -24.88 5.99 -13.63
CA PHE A 75 -25.33 5.02 -14.65
C PHE A 75 -24.33 4.84 -15.81
N ILE A 76 -23.04 4.93 -15.50
CA ILE A 76 -21.96 4.73 -16.46
C ILE A 76 -21.47 3.28 -16.31
N PRO A 77 -21.54 2.43 -17.34
CA PRO A 77 -20.98 1.09 -17.28
C PRO A 77 -19.47 1.12 -17.06
N ILE A 78 -18.94 0.24 -16.21
CA ILE A 78 -17.49 0.17 -15.97
C ILE A 78 -16.73 -0.18 -17.27
N THR A 79 -17.36 -0.96 -18.15
CA THR A 79 -16.88 -1.32 -19.49
C THR A 79 -16.70 -0.15 -20.44
N GLU A 80 -17.19 1.04 -20.09
CA GLU A 80 -17.00 2.29 -20.84
C GLU A 80 -16.01 3.23 -20.15
N MET A 81 -15.52 2.88 -18.96
CA MET A 81 -14.58 3.69 -18.20
C MET A 81 -13.13 3.37 -18.57
N SER A 82 -12.29 4.40 -18.57
CA SER A 82 -10.83 4.29 -18.71
C SER A 82 -10.16 4.76 -17.43
N VAL A 83 -9.14 4.03 -16.97
CA VAL A 83 -8.41 4.34 -15.73
C VAL A 83 -6.95 4.67 -16.04
N LEU A 84 -6.48 5.78 -15.47
CA LEU A 84 -5.06 6.16 -15.44
C LEU A 84 -4.59 6.23 -13.98
N GLU A 85 -3.77 5.28 -13.55
CA GLU A 85 -3.17 5.29 -12.22
C GLU A 85 -1.81 5.97 -12.25
N ILE A 86 -1.72 7.18 -11.67
CA ILE A 86 -0.48 7.95 -11.59
C ILE A 86 0.24 7.60 -10.29
N GLY A 87 1.53 7.27 -10.38
CA GLY A 87 2.32 6.93 -9.19
C GLY A 87 1.85 5.65 -8.51
N ALA A 88 1.57 4.60 -9.29
CA ALA A 88 0.95 3.35 -8.84
C ALA A 88 1.73 2.57 -7.76
N GLY A 89 2.95 3.00 -7.40
CA GLY A 89 3.77 2.36 -6.37
C GLY A 89 3.89 0.84 -6.54
N ASN A 90 3.64 0.10 -5.47
CA ASN A 90 3.63 -1.37 -5.46
C ASN A 90 2.54 -1.98 -6.38
N GLY A 91 1.52 -1.22 -6.78
CA GLY A 91 0.52 -1.61 -7.77
C GLY A 91 -0.69 -2.36 -7.21
N LEU A 92 -0.84 -2.45 -5.89
CA LEU A 92 -1.94 -3.16 -5.24
C LEU A 92 -3.32 -2.57 -5.56
N VAL A 93 -3.42 -1.24 -5.68
CA VAL A 93 -4.67 -0.57 -6.11
C VAL A 93 -5.03 -1.02 -7.52
N GLY A 94 -4.08 -0.93 -8.44
CA GLY A 94 -4.23 -1.45 -9.80
C GLY A 94 -4.64 -2.91 -9.89
N GLU A 95 -4.04 -3.79 -9.09
CA GLU A 95 -4.43 -5.20 -9.02
C GLU A 95 -5.88 -5.38 -8.61
N LYS A 96 -6.36 -4.57 -7.67
CA LYS A 96 -7.76 -4.61 -7.24
C LYS A 96 -8.71 -4.05 -8.29
N LEU A 97 -8.31 -2.97 -8.97
CA LEU A 97 -9.10 -2.35 -10.04
C LEU A 97 -9.22 -3.25 -11.27
N ARG A 98 -8.17 -3.98 -11.65
CA ARG A 98 -8.23 -4.94 -12.78
C ARG A 98 -9.19 -6.12 -12.57
N GLN A 99 -9.78 -6.27 -11.38
CA GLN A 99 -10.89 -7.21 -11.14
C GLN A 99 -12.23 -6.69 -11.69
N LEU A 100 -12.27 -5.42 -12.10
CA LEU A 100 -13.39 -4.79 -12.77
C LEU A 100 -13.11 -4.72 -14.28
N ASP A 101 -14.16 -4.81 -15.09
CA ASP A 101 -14.06 -4.87 -16.55
C ASP A 101 -14.04 -3.47 -17.17
N PHE A 102 -12.89 -2.79 -17.09
CA PHE A 102 -12.69 -1.46 -17.68
C PHE A 102 -12.41 -1.54 -19.20
N SER A 103 -12.85 -0.53 -19.97
CA SER A 103 -12.47 -0.41 -21.39
C SER A 103 -10.96 -0.32 -21.60
N HIS A 104 -10.29 0.40 -20.69
CA HIS A 104 -8.85 0.60 -20.71
C HIS A 104 -8.32 0.85 -19.31
N TYR A 105 -7.17 0.27 -18.99
CA TYR A 105 -6.45 0.53 -17.74
C TYR A 105 -4.98 0.74 -18.06
N SER A 106 -4.46 1.89 -17.62
CA SER A 106 -3.06 2.28 -17.74
C SER A 106 -2.51 2.69 -16.39
N ARG A 107 -1.23 2.41 -16.14
CA ARG A 107 -0.53 2.80 -14.92
C ARG A 107 0.84 3.38 -15.23
N THR A 108 1.24 4.36 -14.44
CA THR A 108 2.62 4.85 -14.40
C THR A 108 3.22 4.49 -13.04
N ARG A 109 4.46 3.99 -13.06
CA ARG A 109 5.26 3.87 -11.83
C ARG A 109 6.27 5.00 -11.84
N TYR A 110 6.32 5.76 -10.76
CA TYR A 110 7.49 6.58 -10.51
C TYR A 110 8.60 5.64 -10.04
N PHE A 111 9.57 5.37 -10.90
CA PHE A 111 10.86 4.85 -10.47
C PHE A 111 11.64 6.05 -9.95
N SER A 112 11.54 6.36 -8.66
CA SER A 112 12.65 7.07 -8.03
C SER A 112 13.80 6.07 -8.00
N ASN A 113 14.80 6.26 -8.86
CA ASN A 113 16.12 5.69 -8.63
C ASN A 113 16.65 6.29 -7.32
N CYS A 114 16.23 5.75 -6.18
CA CYS A 114 17.08 5.81 -5.00
C CYS A 114 18.14 4.75 -5.22
N LEU A 115 19.29 5.24 -5.70
CA LEU A 115 20.60 4.62 -5.53
C LEU A 115 20.99 4.66 -4.05
#